data_AF-A0AAJ0FMC2-F1
#
_entry.id   AF-A0AAJ0FMC2-F1
#
_cell.length_a   1.000
_cell.length_b   1.000
_cell.length_c   1.000
_cell.angle_alpha   90.00
_cell.angle_beta   90.00
_cell.angle_gamma   90.00
#
_symmetry.space_group_name_H-M   'P 1'
#
loop_
_entity.id
_entity.type
_entity.pdbx_description
1 polymer ?
#
loop_
_entity_poly.entity_id
_entity_poly.type
_entity_poly.pdbx_seq_one_letter_code
_entity_poly.pdbx_strand_id
1 'polypeptide(L)'
;MEGDDAVGGTGEWVALLGFSQGAKLAASLLLMLQRRAAKGESFRFGVLMAGRAPLIALEPGVVAWPPGSGEEWKDGGGGGDGGGAATPLLRVPTIHVHGMRDPGLEMHVELLRLCCERGSARLVEWDGEHRLPIKTKDVLPVVEQILAVAKETGVLV
;
A
#
# COMPACT_ATOMS: atom_id res chain seq x y z
N MET A 1 1.58 -25.22 -10.88
CA MET A 1 0.45 -25.02 -9.95
C MET A 1 0.41 -26.17 -8.96
N GLU A 2 0.03 -27.39 -9.35
CA GLU A 2 -0.01 -28.55 -8.42
C GLU A 2 1.28 -28.80 -7.63
N GLY A 3 2.45 -28.63 -8.24
CA GLY A 3 3.73 -28.77 -7.54
C GLY A 3 4.00 -27.68 -6.49
N ASP A 4 3.64 -26.42 -6.77
CA ASP A 4 3.79 -25.31 -5.81
C ASP A 4 2.74 -25.44 -4.69
N ASP A 5 1.52 -25.82 -5.04
CA ASP A 5 0.42 -26.04 -4.10
C ASP A 5 0.76 -27.20 -3.13
N ALA A 6 1.41 -28.25 -3.64
CA ALA A 6 1.86 -29.41 -2.86
C ALA A 6 3.04 -29.09 -1.92
N VAL A 7 3.95 -28.18 -2.32
CA VAL A 7 5.03 -27.70 -1.45
C VAL A 7 4.48 -26.82 -0.32
N GLY A 8 3.39 -26.10 -0.58
CA GLY A 8 2.65 -25.32 0.40
C GLY A 8 3.40 -24.07 0.89
N GLY A 9 2.78 -22.91 0.74
CA GLY A 9 3.24 -21.67 1.38
C GLY A 9 2.98 -21.72 2.89
N THR A 10 3.93 -22.27 3.66
CA THR A 10 3.79 -22.50 5.12
C THR A 10 4.43 -21.41 5.99
N GLY A 11 5.02 -20.39 5.37
CA GLY A 11 5.67 -19.27 6.07
C GLY A 11 4.69 -18.23 6.60
N GLU A 12 5.20 -17.32 7.43
CA GLU A 12 4.45 -16.15 7.89
C GLU A 12 4.04 -15.26 6.70
N TRP A 13 2.85 -14.67 6.78
CA TRP A 13 2.43 -13.62 5.85
C TRP A 13 3.18 -12.32 6.15
N VAL A 14 4.27 -12.09 5.44
CA VAL A 14 5.20 -10.99 5.69
C VAL A 14 4.84 -9.68 4.97
N ALA A 15 3.99 -9.71 3.95
CA ALA A 15 3.62 -8.52 3.18
C ALA A 15 2.21 -8.57 2.63
N LEU A 16 1.65 -7.39 2.32
CA LEU A 16 0.38 -7.26 1.59
C LEU A 16 0.63 -6.86 0.14
N LEU A 17 -0.12 -7.44 -0.77
CA LEU A 17 -0.21 -6.98 -2.15
C LEU A 17 -1.65 -6.61 -2.46
N GLY A 18 -1.85 -5.39 -2.94
CA GLY A 18 -3.16 -4.91 -3.37
C GLY A 18 -3.13 -4.32 -4.77
N PHE A 19 -4.22 -4.50 -5.51
CA PHE A 19 -4.45 -3.89 -6.82
C PHE A 19 -5.68 -2.99 -6.78
N SER A 20 -5.60 -1.79 -7.37
CA SER A 20 -6.74 -0.85 -7.47
C SER A 20 -7.35 -0.55 -6.08
N GLN A 21 -8.63 -0.87 -5.86
CA GLN A 21 -9.25 -0.76 -4.54
C GLN A 21 -8.57 -1.62 -3.47
N GLY A 22 -8.03 -2.78 -3.85
CA GLY A 22 -7.24 -3.62 -2.96
C GLY A 22 -5.95 -2.95 -2.49
N ALA A 23 -5.32 -2.10 -3.32
CA ALA A 23 -4.16 -1.32 -2.91
C ALA A 23 -4.54 -0.23 -1.89
N LYS A 24 -5.68 0.43 -2.07
CA LYS A 24 -6.24 1.37 -1.08
C LYS A 24 -6.46 0.67 0.26
N LEU A 25 -7.07 -0.53 0.24
CA LEU A 25 -7.30 -1.35 1.44
C LEU A 25 -5.99 -1.79 2.10
N ALA A 26 -5.03 -2.30 1.32
CA ALA A 26 -3.73 -2.73 1.83
C ALA A 26 -3.00 -1.59 2.54
N ALA A 27 -2.93 -0.41 1.91
CA ALA A 27 -2.32 0.77 2.50
C ALA A 27 -3.06 1.24 3.78
N SER A 28 -4.38 1.17 3.79
CA SER A 28 -5.21 1.51 4.96
C SER A 28 -4.96 0.55 6.14
N LEU A 29 -4.84 -0.74 5.85
CA LEU A 29 -4.55 -1.77 6.85
C LEU A 29 -3.14 -1.62 7.43
N LEU A 30 -2.13 -1.36 6.58
CA LEU A 30 -0.77 -1.07 7.04
C LEU A 30 -0.73 0.12 7.99
N LEU A 31 -1.45 1.21 7.66
CA LEU A 31 -1.51 2.39 8.50
C LEU A 31 -2.19 2.10 9.85
N MET A 32 -3.27 1.33 9.85
CA MET A 32 -3.95 0.92 11.07
C MET A 32 -3.03 0.07 11.96
N LEU A 33 -2.41 -0.97 11.42
CA LEU A 33 -1.51 -1.86 12.17
C LEU A 33 -0.29 -1.11 12.72
N GLN A 34 0.27 -0.18 11.94
CA GLN A 34 1.35 0.71 12.37
C GLN A 34 0.95 1.56 13.59
N ARG A 35 -0.29 2.06 13.64
CA ARG A 35 -0.78 2.88 14.76
C ARG A 35 -1.03 2.05 16.02
N ARG A 36 -1.53 0.83 15.87
CA ARG A 36 -1.79 -0.09 16.98
C ARG A 36 -0.52 -0.56 17.69
N ALA A 37 0.67 -0.31 17.11
CA ALA A 37 1.94 -0.87 17.59
C ALA A 37 1.80 -2.38 17.88
N ALA A 38 1.01 -3.07 17.06
CA ALA A 38 0.52 -4.41 17.36
C ALA A 38 1.71 -5.37 17.48
N LYS A 39 1.97 -5.84 18.70
CA LYS A 39 2.93 -6.91 18.96
C LYS A 39 2.32 -8.21 18.46
N GLY A 40 2.86 -8.75 17.37
CA GLY A 40 2.59 -10.13 16.94
C GLY A 40 2.06 -10.31 15.52
N GLU A 41 1.50 -9.28 14.88
CA GLU A 41 1.03 -9.35 13.49
C GLU A 41 1.39 -8.05 12.77
N SER A 42 2.57 -8.02 12.16
CA SER A 42 3.01 -6.85 11.39
C SER A 42 3.52 -7.31 10.03
N PHE A 43 2.74 -7.02 8.99
CA PHE A 43 3.25 -6.99 7.64
C PHE A 43 4.46 -6.05 7.61
N ARG A 44 5.58 -6.54 7.10
CA ARG A 44 6.87 -5.85 7.07
C ARG A 44 6.94 -4.85 5.93
N PHE A 45 6.17 -5.08 4.87
CA PHE A 45 6.03 -4.15 3.76
C PHE A 45 4.73 -4.36 2.97
N GLY A 46 4.43 -3.44 2.06
CA GLY A 46 3.29 -3.52 1.14
C GLY A 46 3.69 -3.34 -0.32
N VAL A 47 2.92 -3.94 -1.22
CA VAL A 47 3.00 -3.76 -2.67
C VAL A 47 1.67 -3.20 -3.16
N LEU A 48 1.68 -1.95 -3.61
CA LEU A 48 0.50 -1.16 -3.96
C LEU A 48 0.48 -0.93 -5.46
N MET A 49 -0.36 -1.68 -6.17
CA MET A 49 -0.46 -1.64 -7.62
C MET A 49 -1.69 -0.83 -8.06
N ALA A 50 -1.47 0.26 -8.81
CA ALA A 50 -2.55 1.13 -9.28
C ALA A 50 -3.53 1.59 -8.18
N GLY A 51 -3.01 1.82 -6.96
CA GLY A 51 -3.80 2.21 -5.80
C GLY A 51 -4.03 3.71 -5.73
N ARG A 52 -5.20 4.13 -5.26
CA ARG A 52 -5.60 5.53 -5.15
C ARG A 52 -5.80 5.98 -3.71
N ALA A 53 -5.58 7.26 -3.45
CA ALA A 53 -6.03 7.96 -2.24
C ALA A 53 -7.56 8.20 -2.27
N PRO A 54 -8.18 8.65 -1.16
CA PRO A 54 -7.69 8.55 0.22
C PRO A 54 -7.70 7.10 0.72
N LEU A 55 -6.84 6.81 1.69
CA LEU A 55 -6.95 5.67 2.60
C LEU A 55 -8.25 5.75 3.38
N ILE A 56 -8.85 4.61 3.67
CA ILE A 56 -10.10 4.52 4.42
C ILE A 56 -9.84 4.25 5.89
N ALA A 57 -10.71 4.78 6.74
CA ALA A 57 -10.73 4.43 8.14
C ALA A 57 -11.29 3.01 8.32
N LEU A 58 -10.49 2.15 8.89
CA LEU A 58 -10.87 0.76 9.19
C LEU A 58 -11.22 0.57 10.67
N GLU A 59 -11.17 1.65 11.47
CA GLU A 59 -11.55 1.69 12.88
C GLU A 59 -12.62 2.75 13.10
N PRO A 60 -13.62 2.50 13.96
CA PRO A 60 -14.60 3.52 14.34
C PRO A 60 -13.92 4.77 14.92
N GLY A 61 -14.39 5.95 14.53
CA GLY A 61 -13.87 7.23 15.04
C GLY A 61 -12.56 7.71 14.42
N VAL A 62 -12.03 7.02 13.41
CA VAL A 62 -10.89 7.47 12.59
C VAL A 62 -11.43 8.07 11.28
N VAL A 63 -10.79 9.12 10.77
CA VAL A 63 -11.15 9.74 9.48
C VAL A 63 -10.26 9.18 8.36
N ALA A 64 -10.82 9.08 7.14
CA ALA A 64 -10.08 8.76 5.92
C ALA A 64 -8.90 9.72 5.70
N TRP A 65 -7.82 9.23 5.09
CA TRP A 65 -6.52 9.93 5.03
C TRP A 65 -5.95 9.97 3.61
N PRO A 66 -5.48 11.12 3.08
CA PRO A 66 -5.43 12.44 3.71
C PRO A 66 -6.81 13.13 3.73
N PRO A 67 -7.10 13.95 4.75
CA PRO A 67 -8.31 14.74 4.80
C PRO A 67 -8.29 15.76 3.65
N GLY A 68 -9.44 15.90 2.97
CA GLY A 68 -9.62 16.85 1.88
C GLY A 68 -9.20 16.38 0.48
N SER A 69 -8.75 15.13 0.28
CA SER A 69 -8.43 14.61 -1.06
C SER A 69 -9.65 14.11 -1.87
N GLY A 70 -10.76 14.83 -1.81
CA GLY A 70 -11.85 14.72 -2.80
C GLY A 70 -12.79 13.51 -2.74
N GLU A 71 -12.50 12.43 -2.00
CA GLU A 71 -13.47 11.36 -1.71
C GLU A 71 -13.85 11.37 -0.21
N GLU A 72 -14.68 12.34 0.21
CA GLU A 72 -15.42 12.21 1.45
C GLU A 72 -16.38 11.01 1.32
N TRP A 73 -16.06 9.89 1.95
CA TRP A 73 -17.01 8.80 2.11
C TRP A 73 -18.16 9.30 3.00
N LYS A 74 -19.27 9.71 2.37
CA LYS A 74 -20.53 9.98 3.08
C LYS A 74 -21.22 8.67 3.42
N ASP A 75 -20.76 8.02 4.48
CA ASP A 75 -21.65 7.44 5.48
C ASP A 75 -20.87 6.97 6.71
N GLY A 76 -21.35 7.36 7.90
CA GLY A 76 -20.86 6.86 9.18
C GLY A 76 -20.15 7.87 10.09
N GLY A 77 -20.80 9.00 10.38
CA GLY A 77 -20.75 9.70 11.68
C GLY A 77 -19.39 10.04 12.32
N GLY A 78 -19.09 11.34 12.37
CA GLY A 78 -18.17 11.89 13.36
C GLY A 78 -17.32 13.04 12.85
N GLY A 79 -17.85 14.26 12.90
CA GLY A 79 -17.01 15.45 12.89
C GLY A 79 -16.16 15.46 14.16
N GLY A 80 -14.84 15.48 14.00
CA GLY A 80 -13.87 15.69 15.07
C GLY A 80 -13.07 16.95 14.78
N ASP A 81 -12.92 17.77 15.81
CA ASP A 81 -12.34 19.10 15.81
C ASP A 81 -10.81 19.10 15.73
N GLY A 82 -10.27 20.31 15.54
CA GLY A 82 -8.85 20.55 15.30
C GLY A 82 -7.96 20.29 16.51
N GLY A 83 -6.89 19.54 16.28
CA GLY A 83 -5.73 19.44 17.14
C GLY A 83 -4.51 19.18 16.27
N GLY A 84 -3.45 19.98 16.39
CA GLY A 84 -2.23 19.95 15.56
C GLY A 84 -1.37 18.69 15.70
N ALA A 85 -1.99 17.50 15.67
CA ALA A 85 -1.30 16.23 15.58
C ALA A 85 -0.76 16.05 14.15
N ALA A 86 0.52 15.66 14.06
CA ALA A 86 1.16 15.38 12.78
C ALA A 86 0.34 14.35 12.00
N THR A 87 0.20 14.64 10.71
CA THR A 87 -0.54 13.83 9.76
C THR A 87 0.05 12.41 9.69
N PRO A 88 -0.75 11.36 9.96
CA PRO A 88 -0.23 10.00 10.10
C PRO A 88 0.15 9.42 8.73
N LEU A 89 1.46 9.38 8.45
CA LEU A 89 2.03 8.81 7.24
C LEU A 89 2.40 7.33 7.41
N LEU A 90 2.35 6.57 6.33
CA LEU A 90 2.89 5.22 6.22
C LEU A 90 4.41 5.26 6.34
N ARG A 91 4.92 4.66 7.41
CA ARG A 91 6.35 4.43 7.67
C ARG A 91 6.76 3.00 7.36
N VAL A 92 5.79 2.06 7.40
CA VAL A 92 6.00 0.70 6.89
C VAL A 92 6.41 0.81 5.41
N PRO A 93 7.48 0.11 4.99
CA PRO A 93 7.94 0.16 3.61
C PRO A 93 6.85 -0.20 2.59
N THR A 94 6.74 0.58 1.51
CA THR A 94 5.82 0.28 0.41
C THR A 94 6.50 0.33 -0.96
N ILE A 95 6.03 -0.51 -1.88
CA ILE A 95 6.39 -0.49 -3.28
C ILE A 95 5.16 -0.07 -4.07
N HIS A 96 5.20 1.09 -4.70
CA HIS A 96 4.15 1.58 -5.56
C HIS A 96 4.45 1.18 -7.00
N VAL A 97 3.47 0.59 -7.69
CA VAL A 97 3.61 0.16 -9.09
C VAL A 97 2.59 0.93 -9.93
N HIS A 98 3.08 1.82 -10.79
CA HIS A 98 2.28 2.73 -11.60
C HIS A 98 2.37 2.37 -13.08
N GLY A 99 1.21 2.16 -13.71
CA GLY A 99 1.12 2.13 -15.18
C GLY A 99 1.08 3.55 -15.73
N MET A 100 2.03 3.92 -16.58
CA MET A 100 2.17 5.29 -17.10
C MET A 100 1.05 5.74 -18.04
N ARG A 101 0.20 4.80 -18.47
CA ARG A 101 -0.99 5.05 -19.31
C ARG A 101 -2.29 4.78 -18.56
N ASP A 102 -2.21 4.57 -17.24
CA ASP A 102 -3.40 4.43 -16.41
C ASP A 102 -4.14 5.77 -16.33
N PRO A 103 -5.43 5.84 -16.70
CA PRO A 103 -6.24 7.06 -16.53
C PRO A 103 -6.27 7.60 -15.10
N GLY A 104 -6.02 6.75 -14.10
CA GLY A 104 -5.96 7.10 -12.68
C GLY A 104 -4.56 7.43 -12.15
N LEU A 105 -3.54 7.59 -13.01
CA LEU A 105 -2.15 7.79 -12.59
C LEU A 105 -1.97 8.91 -11.57
N GLU A 106 -2.66 10.04 -11.75
CA GLU A 106 -2.59 11.17 -10.80
C GLU A 106 -3.01 10.75 -9.38
N MET A 107 -4.07 9.95 -9.26
CA MET A 107 -4.53 9.43 -7.97
C MET A 107 -3.52 8.47 -7.32
N HIS A 108 -2.74 7.74 -8.14
CA HIS A 108 -1.69 6.86 -7.65
C HIS A 108 -0.49 7.65 -7.13
N VAL A 109 -0.15 8.72 -7.85
CA VAL A 109 0.88 9.69 -7.44
C VAL A 109 0.46 10.40 -6.15
N GLU A 110 -0.82 10.75 -5.99
CA GLU A 110 -1.35 11.32 -4.75
C GLU A 110 -1.24 10.35 -3.58
N LEU A 111 -1.60 9.07 -3.76
CA LEU A 111 -1.41 8.05 -2.73
C LEU A 111 0.04 7.99 -2.26
N LEU A 112 0.99 7.93 -3.20
CA LEU A 112 2.43 7.92 -2.89
C LEU A 112 2.87 9.18 -2.14
N ARG A 113 2.46 10.37 -2.60
CA ARG A 113 2.97 11.66 -2.07
C ARG A 113 2.34 12.07 -0.75
N LEU A 114 1.06 11.78 -0.55
CA LEU A 114 0.28 12.29 0.58
C LEU A 114 0.15 11.29 1.72
N CYS A 115 0.35 9.99 1.44
CA CYS A 115 0.13 8.95 2.44
C CYS A 115 1.41 8.30 2.95
N CYS A 116 2.57 8.53 2.33
CA CYS A 116 3.82 7.87 2.70
C CYS A 116 4.84 8.85 3.28
N GLU A 117 5.57 8.41 4.31
CA GLU A 117 6.70 9.14 4.87
C GLU A 117 7.84 9.22 3.84
N ARG A 118 8.61 10.31 3.87
CA ARG A 118 9.76 10.46 2.99
C ARG A 118 10.74 9.32 3.25
N GLY A 119 11.01 8.51 2.22
CA GLY A 119 11.95 7.40 2.28
C GLY A 119 11.31 6.05 2.67
N SER A 120 10.03 6.00 3.03
CA SER A 120 9.35 4.72 3.28
C SER A 120 8.79 4.07 2.02
N ALA A 121 8.62 4.83 0.93
CA ALA A 121 8.03 4.33 -0.31
C ALA A 121 9.04 4.29 -1.46
N ARG A 122 8.90 3.25 -2.30
CA ARG A 122 9.58 3.07 -3.58
C ARG A 122 8.58 3.14 -4.72
N LEU A 123 9.03 3.54 -5.89
CA LEU A 123 8.20 3.66 -7.09
C LEU A 123 8.78 2.83 -8.24
N VAL A 124 7.93 2.01 -8.85
CA VAL A 124 8.18 1.31 -10.11
C VAL A 124 7.16 1.80 -11.13
N GLU A 125 7.65 2.33 -12.24
CA GLU A 125 6.82 2.79 -13.35
C GLU A 125 6.99 1.87 -14.56
N TRP A 126 5.91 1.60 -15.27
CA TRP A 126 5.93 0.75 -16.47
C TRP A 126 4.93 1.22 -17.52
N ASP A 127 5.18 0.84 -18.78
CA ASP A 127 4.30 1.18 -19.91
C ASP A 127 3.03 0.30 -19.93
N GLY A 128 2.10 0.64 -19.04
CA GLY A 128 0.86 -0.10 -18.80
C GLY A 128 -0.34 0.80 -18.51
N GLU A 129 -1.53 0.25 -18.72
CA GLU A 129 -2.83 0.86 -18.36
C GLU A 129 -3.23 0.44 -16.93
N HIS A 130 -4.53 0.50 -16.60
CA HIS A 130 -5.08 0.06 -15.31
C HIS A 130 -5.13 -1.48 -15.16
N ARG A 131 -3.95 -2.11 -15.08
CA ARG A 131 -3.79 -3.56 -14.94
C ARG A 131 -2.47 -3.93 -14.26
N LEU A 132 -2.24 -5.23 -14.06
CA LEU A 132 -0.96 -5.75 -13.57
C LEU A 132 0.06 -5.90 -14.72
N PRO A 133 1.38 -5.75 -14.45
CA PRO A 133 2.42 -6.11 -15.40
C PRO A 133 2.40 -7.62 -15.66
N ILE A 134 2.51 -8.01 -16.92
CA ILE A 134 2.45 -9.43 -17.36
C ILE A 134 3.73 -9.83 -18.08
N LYS A 135 4.29 -8.93 -18.90
CA LYS A 135 5.51 -9.23 -19.66
C LYS A 135 6.69 -9.25 -18.71
N THR A 136 7.60 -10.21 -18.89
CA THR A 136 8.81 -10.37 -18.07
C THR A 136 9.56 -9.05 -17.88
N LYS A 137 9.72 -8.25 -18.94
CA LYS A 137 10.39 -6.95 -18.89
C LYS A 137 9.77 -5.95 -17.89
N ASP A 138 8.46 -6.06 -17.63
CA ASP A 138 7.70 -5.17 -16.75
C ASP A 138 7.53 -5.78 -15.36
N VAL A 139 7.51 -7.12 -15.27
CA VAL A 139 7.42 -7.86 -13.99
C VAL A 139 8.74 -7.88 -13.24
N LEU A 140 9.87 -8.05 -13.94
CA LEU A 140 11.19 -8.16 -13.31
C LEU A 140 11.53 -6.97 -12.40
N PRO A 141 11.34 -5.70 -12.81
CA PRO A 141 11.59 -4.55 -11.93
C PRO A 141 10.74 -4.57 -10.65
N VAL A 142 9.51 -5.06 -10.72
CA VAL A 142 8.63 -5.20 -9.54
C VAL A 142 9.18 -6.27 -8.59
N VAL A 143 9.55 -7.44 -9.13
CA VAL A 143 10.15 -8.54 -8.35
C VAL A 143 11.45 -8.10 -7.70
N GLU A 144 12.32 -7.39 -8.41
CA GLU A 144 13.58 -6.86 -7.88
C GLU A 144 13.34 -5.94 -6.67
N GLN A 145 12.35 -5.05 -6.74
CA GLN A 145 11.99 -4.21 -5.59
C GLN A 145 11.42 -5.01 -4.43
N ILE A 146 10.56 -6.00 -4.70
CA ILE A 146 10.01 -6.89 -3.66
C ILE A 146 11.15 -7.61 -2.93
N LEU A 147 12.10 -8.19 -3.66
CA LEU A 147 13.23 -8.89 -3.08
C LEU A 147 14.17 -7.94 -2.31
N ALA A 148 14.38 -6.72 -2.81
CA ALA A 148 15.19 -5.72 -2.13
C ALA A 148 14.57 -5.31 -0.79
N VAL A 149 13.27 -4.96 -0.78
CA VAL A 149 12.56 -4.58 0.45
C VAL A 149 12.44 -5.77 1.41
N ALA A 150 12.24 -6.99 0.91
CA ALA A 150 12.25 -8.19 1.73
C ALA A 150 13.59 -8.38 2.47
N LYS A 151 14.72 -8.12 1.82
CA LYS A 151 16.05 -8.16 2.47
C LYS A 151 16.20 -7.05 3.52
N GLU A 152 15.84 -5.82 3.17
CA GLU A 152 15.96 -4.66 4.07
C GLU A 152 15.09 -4.78 5.32
N THR A 153 13.95 -5.45 5.20
CA THR A 153 13.02 -5.70 6.31
C THR A 153 13.31 -6.99 7.08
N GLY A 154 14.37 -7.72 6.71
CA GLY A 154 14.79 -8.96 7.38
C GLY A 154 13.87 -10.15 7.12
N VAL A 155 13.01 -10.07 6.10
CA VAL A 155 12.14 -11.16 5.65
C VAL A 155 12.93 -12.20 4.86
N LEU A 156 13.84 -11.74 4.00
CA LEU A 156 14.72 -12.60 3.20
C LEU A 156 16.14 -12.50 3.73
N VAL A 157 16.68 -13.62 4.19
CA VAL A 157 18.06 -13.78 4.71
C VAL A 157 18.97 -14.32 3.61
#